data_AF-A0A7Y7DAA5-F1
#
_entry.id   AF-A0A7Y7DAA5-F1
#
_cell.length_a   1.000
_cell.length_b   1.000
_cell.length_c   1.000
_cell.angle_alpha   90.00
_cell.angle_beta   90.00
_cell.angle_gamma   90.00
#
_symmetry.space_group_name_H-M   'P 1'
#
loop_
_entity.id
_entity.type
_entity.pdbx_description
1 polymer ?
#
loop_
_entity_poly.entity_id
_entity_poly.type
_entity_poly.pdbx_seq_one_letter_code
_entity_poly.pdbx_strand_id
1 'polypeptide(L)'
;MLGSIAAIWGFTGILLIFGSAIYRLSQISLQMFSQPLHLHHWLALAFSLIFMGFAEGYRGFQCGFSPRVAARIRYLSQNVTPMRLLLAPLFCMGFFHAQRRRQIVTFCLSLGIIGLVLLVHNLTQPWRGIIDAGVCLGLAWGIVSLSVFTFQAFFGEGFSHSPETP
;
A
#
# COMPACT_ATOMS: atom_id res chain seq x y z
N MET A 1 0.14 -5.04 27.09
CA MET A 1 -1.13 -4.43 26.60
C MET A 1 -0.88 -3.28 25.63
N LEU A 2 -0.05 -2.28 25.97
CA LEU A 2 0.29 -1.18 25.05
C LEU A 2 0.90 -1.64 23.71
N GLY A 3 1.71 -2.71 23.72
CA GLY A 3 2.31 -3.29 22.52
C GLY A 3 1.29 -3.78 21.49
N SER A 4 0.30 -4.54 21.94
CA SER A 4 -0.78 -5.04 21.09
C SER A 4 -1.63 -3.89 20.52
N ILE A 5 -1.89 -2.86 21.33
CA ILE A 5 -2.62 -1.66 20.88
C ILE A 5 -1.82 -0.93 19.79
N ALA A 6 -0.50 -0.77 19.97
CA ALA A 6 0.35 -0.13 18.97
C ALA A 6 0.40 -0.91 17.66
N ALA A 7 0.48 -2.25 17.74
CA ALA A 7 0.47 -3.12 16.56
C ALA A 7 -0.87 -3.07 15.82
N ILE A 8 -2.00 -3.18 16.54
CA ILE A 8 -3.34 -3.07 15.95
C ILE A 8 -3.53 -1.69 15.33
N TRP A 9 -3.14 -0.62 16.02
CA TRP A 9 -3.23 0.74 15.48
C TRP A 9 -2.36 0.94 14.24
N GLY A 10 -1.13 0.42 14.23
CA GLY A 10 -0.25 0.46 13.06
C GLY A 10 -0.85 -0.25 11.86
N PHE A 11 -1.34 -1.47 12.05
CA PHE A 11 -2.00 -2.26 11.02
C PHE A 11 -3.28 -1.60 10.50
N THR A 12 -4.21 -1.28 11.40
CA THR A 12 -5.49 -0.65 11.05
C THR A 12 -5.29 0.71 10.41
N GLY A 13 -4.34 1.52 10.86
CA GLY A 13 -4.02 2.80 10.25
C GLY A 13 -3.56 2.67 8.80
N ILE A 14 -2.75 1.67 8.47
CA ILE A 14 -2.35 1.38 7.08
C ILE A 14 -3.56 0.94 6.26
N LEU A 15 -4.41 0.06 6.80
CA LEU A 15 -5.64 -0.38 6.14
C LEU A 15 -6.59 0.79 5.86
N LEU A 16 -6.72 1.75 6.78
CA LEU A 16 -7.55 2.95 6.58
C LEU A 16 -6.98 3.86 5.49
N ILE A 17 -5.66 4.06 5.44
CA ILE A 17 -5.00 4.86 4.40
C ILE A 17 -5.23 4.22 3.03
N PHE A 18 -4.97 2.91 2.89
CA PHE A 18 -5.16 2.22 1.60
C PHE A 18 -6.64 2.08 1.24
N GLY A 19 -7.49 1.74 2.20
CA GLY A 19 -8.93 1.62 2.01
C GLY A 19 -9.58 2.93 1.57
N SER A 20 -9.20 4.06 2.17
CA SER A 20 -9.71 5.38 1.75
C SER A 20 -9.25 5.76 0.34
N ALA A 21 -8.01 5.38 -0.04
CA ALA A 21 -7.51 5.57 -1.40
C ALA A 21 -8.30 4.71 -2.41
N ILE A 22 -8.52 3.41 -2.12
CA ILE A 22 -9.34 2.51 -2.95
C ILE A 22 -10.76 3.05 -3.08
N TYR A 23 -11.37 3.51 -1.98
CA TYR A 23 -12.73 4.06 -2.02
C TYR A 23 -12.81 5.25 -2.98
N ARG A 24 -11.90 6.23 -2.86
CA ARG A 24 -11.88 7.40 -3.76
C ARG A 24 -11.62 7.04 -5.21
N LEU A 25 -10.61 6.20 -5.47
CA LEU A 25 -10.20 5.82 -6.83
C LEU A 25 -11.24 4.92 -7.50
N SER A 26 -11.89 4.02 -6.77
CA SER A 26 -12.93 3.14 -7.31
C SER A 26 -14.16 3.93 -7.77
N GLN A 27 -14.58 4.97 -7.04
CA GLN A 27 -15.67 5.85 -7.48
C GLN A 27 -15.36 6.52 -8.83
N ILE A 28 -14.11 6.98 -9.04
CA ILE A 28 -13.67 7.57 -10.31
C ILE A 28 -13.60 6.51 -11.42
N SER A 29 -13.13 5.31 -11.09
CA SER A 29 -13.03 4.21 -12.04
C SER A 29 -14.41 3.76 -12.53
N LEU A 30 -15.40 3.68 -11.63
CA LEU A 30 -16.77 3.31 -11.99
C LEU A 30 -17.43 4.31 -12.95
N GLN A 31 -17.05 5.60 -12.89
CA GLN A 31 -17.54 6.61 -13.83
C GLN A 31 -17.13 6.33 -15.28
N MET A 32 -16.09 5.54 -15.54
CA MET A 32 -15.71 5.20 -16.92
C MET A 32 -16.81 4.39 -17.63
N PHE A 33 -17.58 3.59 -16.90
CA PHE A 33 -18.68 2.79 -17.46
C PHE A 33 -19.89 3.63 -17.85
N SER A 34 -19.96 4.90 -17.41
CA SER A 34 -20.99 5.83 -17.84
C SER A 34 -20.74 6.41 -19.25
N GLN A 35 -19.59 6.11 -19.86
CA GLN A 35 -19.26 6.50 -21.22
C GLN A 35 -19.19 5.28 -22.15
N PRO A 36 -19.44 5.44 -23.46
CA PRO A 36 -19.35 4.34 -24.42
C PRO A 36 -17.89 3.85 -24.52
N LEU A 37 -17.65 2.61 -24.08
CA LEU A 37 -16.33 1.98 -24.12
C LEU A 37 -16.11 1.21 -25.43
N HIS A 38 -15.22 1.73 -26.27
CA HIS A 38 -14.71 1.01 -27.44
C HIS A 38 -13.73 -0.11 -27.06
N LEU A 39 -13.48 -1.04 -28.00
CA LEU A 39 -12.58 -2.19 -27.82
C LEU A 39 -11.18 -1.80 -27.32
N HIS A 40 -10.62 -0.68 -27.81
CA HIS A 40 -9.32 -0.18 -27.37
C HIS A 40 -9.29 0.18 -25.88
N HIS A 41 -10.40 0.69 -25.32
CA HIS A 41 -10.50 0.97 -23.88
C HIS A 41 -10.53 -0.31 -23.05
N TRP A 42 -11.17 -1.37 -23.55
CA TRP A 42 -11.14 -2.68 -22.92
C TRP A 42 -9.77 -3.33 -22.95
N LEU A 43 -9.05 -3.24 -24.07
CA LEU A 43 -7.67 -3.71 -24.16
C LEU A 43 -6.74 -2.95 -23.23
N ALA A 44 -6.87 -1.62 -23.18
CA ALA A 44 -6.11 -0.77 -22.25
C ALA A 44 -6.45 -1.08 -20.78
N LEU A 45 -7.72 -1.36 -20.47
CA LEU A 45 -8.15 -1.79 -19.14
C LEU A 45 -7.50 -3.12 -18.75
N ALA A 46 -7.59 -4.13 -19.61
CA ALA A 46 -6.97 -5.43 -19.36
C ALA A 46 -5.45 -5.29 -19.15
N PHE A 47 -4.78 -4.51 -20.01
CA PHE A 47 -3.35 -4.22 -19.87
C PHE A 47 -3.03 -3.52 -18.54
N SER A 48 -3.78 -2.46 -18.19
CA SER A 48 -3.61 -1.71 -16.94
C SER A 48 -3.76 -2.61 -15.71
N LEU A 49 -4.79 -3.45 -15.68
CA LEU A 49 -5.05 -4.38 -14.57
C LEU A 49 -3.92 -5.41 -14.42
N ILE A 50 -3.44 -5.99 -15.52
CA ILE A 50 -2.33 -6.97 -15.50
C ILE A 50 -1.03 -6.29 -15.06
N PHE A 51 -0.72 -5.14 -15.67
CA PHE A 51 0.51 -4.41 -15.38
C PHE A 51 0.56 -3.94 -13.93
N MET A 52 -0.48 -3.26 -13.44
CA MET A 52 -0.53 -2.77 -12.06
C MET A 52 -0.66 -3.90 -11.04
N GLY A 53 -1.44 -4.94 -11.35
CA GLY A 53 -1.53 -6.12 -10.49
C GLY A 53 -0.18 -6.80 -10.30
N PHE A 54 0.63 -6.93 -11.36
CA PHE A 54 1.96 -7.51 -11.26
C PHE A 54 3.02 -6.56 -10.68
N ALA A 55 3.10 -5.32 -11.19
CA ALA A 55 4.13 -4.37 -10.82
C ALA A 55 3.90 -3.79 -9.42
N GLU A 56 2.70 -3.30 -9.13
CA GLU A 56 2.37 -2.75 -7.82
C GLU A 56 1.91 -3.83 -6.84
N GLY A 57 0.94 -4.67 -7.23
CA GLY A 57 0.38 -5.69 -6.33
C GLY A 57 1.41 -6.73 -5.89
N TYR A 58 1.94 -7.51 -6.83
CA TYR A 58 2.87 -8.60 -6.52
C TYR A 58 4.29 -8.09 -6.19
N ARG A 59 4.97 -7.40 -7.12
CA ARG A 59 6.36 -6.98 -6.90
C ARG A 59 6.49 -5.88 -5.85
N GLY A 60 5.61 -4.87 -5.91
CA GLY A 60 5.62 -3.73 -5.01
C GLY A 60 5.16 -4.09 -3.60
N PHE A 61 3.89 -4.48 -3.45
CA PHE A 61 3.29 -4.72 -2.16
C PHE A 61 3.69 -6.07 -1.58
N GLN A 62 3.42 -7.18 -2.27
CA GLN A 62 3.61 -8.51 -1.71
C GLN A 62 5.08 -8.86 -1.44
N CYS A 63 5.98 -8.63 -2.40
CA CYS A 63 7.41 -8.94 -2.20
C CYS A 63 8.16 -7.83 -1.44
N GLY A 64 7.72 -6.59 -1.58
CA GLY A 64 8.45 -5.42 -1.07
C GLY A 64 7.90 -4.87 0.24
N PHE A 65 6.69 -4.33 0.20
CA PHE A 65 6.12 -3.55 1.30
C PHE A 65 5.64 -4.44 2.46
N SER A 66 4.74 -5.38 2.17
CA SER A 66 4.00 -6.18 3.14
C SER A 66 4.86 -6.96 4.14
N PRO A 67 5.90 -7.74 3.74
CA PRO A 67 6.71 -8.50 4.69
C PRO A 67 7.50 -7.59 5.65
N ARG A 68 7.99 -6.45 5.16
CA ARG A 68 8.78 -5.49 5.97
C ARG A 68 7.89 -4.73 6.94
N VAL A 69 6.71 -4.32 6.49
CA VAL A 69 5.72 -3.66 7.35
C VAL A 69 5.25 -4.60 8.44
N ALA A 70 4.98 -5.87 8.13
CA ALA A 70 4.63 -6.89 9.11
C ALA A 70 5.75 -7.09 10.16
N ALA A 71 7.02 -7.13 9.74
CA ALA A 71 8.16 -7.18 10.67
C ALA A 71 8.19 -5.97 11.62
N ARG A 72 7.87 -4.77 11.12
CA ARG A 72 7.85 -3.55 11.93
C ARG A 72 6.65 -3.46 12.86
N ILE A 73 5.48 -3.96 12.45
CA ILE A 73 4.31 -4.08 13.34
C ILE A 73 4.67 -4.99 14.52
N ARG A 74 5.34 -6.12 14.25
CA ARG A 74 5.85 -7.02 15.30
C ARG A 74 6.88 -6.32 16.20
N TYR A 75 7.85 -5.62 15.63
CA TYR A 75 8.83 -4.86 16.41
C TYR A 75 8.19 -3.78 17.28
N LEU A 76 7.20 -3.05 16.77
CA LEU A 76 6.47 -2.01 17.49
C LEU A 76 5.73 -2.59 18.70
N SER A 77 5.23 -3.83 18.60
CA SER A 77 4.58 -4.51 19.72
C SER A 77 5.52 -4.77 20.91
N GLN A 78 6.82 -4.88 20.65
CA GLN A 78 7.86 -5.14 21.65
C GLN A 78 8.54 -3.85 22.14
N ASN A 79 8.60 -2.81 21.29
CA ASN A 79 9.34 -1.57 21.56
C ASN A 79 8.46 -0.32 21.44
N VAL A 80 7.46 -0.24 22.31
CA VAL A 80 6.49 0.86 22.34
C VAL A 80 7.12 2.12 22.91
N THR A 81 6.98 3.23 22.19
CA THR A 81 7.20 4.58 22.74
C THR A 81 5.96 5.42 22.44
N PRO A 82 5.65 6.46 23.23
CA PRO A 82 4.46 7.28 23.03
C PRO A 82 4.38 7.89 21.62
N MET A 83 5.53 8.32 21.08
CA MET A 83 5.64 8.87 19.73
C MET A 83 5.39 7.81 18.66
N ARG A 84 5.94 6.60 18.82
CA ARG A 84 5.70 5.47 17.89
C ARG A 84 4.28 4.93 18.00
N LEU A 85 3.62 5.06 19.16
CA LEU A 85 2.22 4.71 19.31
C LEU A 85 1.33 5.67 18.53
N LEU A 86 1.53 6.98 18.69
CA LEU A 86 0.70 7.98 17.99
C LEU A 86 0.89 7.89 16.46
N LEU A 87 2.13 7.74 16.00
CA LEU A 87 2.49 7.63 14.59
C LEU A 87 2.70 6.19 14.12
N ALA A 88 2.08 5.21 14.77
CA ALA A 88 2.27 3.78 14.47
C ALA A 88 2.17 3.42 12.98
N PRO A 89 1.13 3.85 12.22
CA PRO A 89 1.05 3.51 10.80
C PRO A 89 2.22 4.09 9.99
N LEU A 90 2.63 5.34 10.26
CA LEU A 90 3.76 5.98 9.58
C LEU A 90 5.10 5.30 9.94
N PHE A 91 5.25 4.88 11.20
CA PHE A 91 6.41 4.11 11.65
C PHE A 91 6.49 2.76 10.92
N CYS A 92 5.37 2.04 10.83
CA CYS A 92 5.32 0.74 10.15
C CYS A 92 5.65 0.88 8.65
N MET A 93 5.19 1.94 7.99
CA MET A 93 5.57 2.26 6.60
C MET A 93 7.05 2.67 6.43
N GLY A 94 7.73 3.10 7.49
CA GLY A 94 9.16 3.46 7.49
C GLY A 94 9.47 4.92 7.25
N PHE A 95 8.53 5.82 7.53
CA PHE A 95 8.78 7.26 7.42
C PHE A 95 9.73 7.76 8.52
N PHE A 96 9.65 7.21 9.73
CA PHE A 96 10.46 7.62 10.88
C PHE A 96 11.23 6.46 11.49
N HIS A 97 12.45 6.74 11.97
CA HIS A 97 13.31 5.79 12.69
C HIS A 97 13.69 4.53 11.87
N ALA A 98 13.72 4.65 10.55
CA ALA A 98 14.25 3.65 9.62
C ALA A 98 15.62 4.09 9.09
N GLN A 99 16.44 3.14 8.62
CA GLN A 99 17.74 3.43 8.02
C GLN A 99 17.64 4.51 6.93
N ARG A 100 18.54 5.51 6.94
CA ARG A 100 18.46 6.70 6.05
C ARG A 100 18.25 6.35 4.57
N ARG A 101 18.93 5.32 4.08
CA ARG A 101 18.78 4.80 2.71
C ARG A 101 17.34 4.38 2.40
N ARG A 102 16.65 3.76 3.37
CA ARG A 102 15.27 3.30 3.22
C ARG A 102 14.27 4.44 3.31
N GLN A 103 14.50 5.40 4.20
CA GLN A 103 13.68 6.62 4.25
C GLN A 103 13.69 7.32 2.90
N ILE A 104 14.87 7.51 2.28
CA ILE A 104 14.99 8.12 0.95
C ILE A 104 14.18 7.32 -0.09
N VAL A 105 14.30 5.99 -0.11
CA VAL A 105 13.52 5.14 -1.04
C VAL A 105 12.02 5.29 -0.81
N THR A 106 11.55 5.29 0.44
CA THR A 106 10.13 5.49 0.76
C THR A 106 9.64 6.86 0.31
N PHE A 107 10.40 7.93 0.59
CA PHE A 107 10.07 9.28 0.14
C PHE A 107 10.05 9.39 -1.40
N CYS A 108 11.07 8.88 -2.09
CA CYS A 108 11.10 8.88 -3.55
C CYS A 108 9.95 8.07 -4.17
N LEU A 109 9.63 6.90 -3.59
CA LEU A 109 8.52 6.08 -4.07
C LEU A 109 7.18 6.80 -3.84
N SER A 110 6.95 7.37 -2.66
CA SER A 110 5.73 8.12 -2.37
C SER A 110 5.59 9.36 -3.26
N LEU A 111 6.67 10.12 -3.46
CA LEU A 111 6.69 11.26 -4.38
C LEU A 111 6.43 10.82 -5.82
N GLY A 112 7.03 9.70 -6.25
CA GLY A 112 6.81 9.13 -7.59
C GLY A 112 5.36 8.73 -7.81
N ILE A 113 4.73 8.05 -6.84
CA ILE A 113 3.31 7.67 -6.90
C ILE A 113 2.42 8.93 -6.92
N ILE A 114 2.69 9.91 -6.04
CA ILE A 114 1.93 11.17 -6.02
C ILE A 114 2.06 11.89 -7.38
N GLY A 115 3.28 11.99 -7.92
CA GLY A 115 3.53 12.59 -9.22
C GLY A 115 2.78 11.87 -10.35
N LEU A 116 2.81 10.53 -10.36
CA LEU A 116 2.08 9.72 -11.33
C LEU A 116 0.57 9.94 -11.21
N VAL A 117 0.03 9.95 -9.99
CA VAL A 117 -1.41 10.20 -9.75
C VAL A 117 -1.81 11.61 -10.22
N LEU A 118 -0.98 12.62 -9.99
CA LEU A 118 -1.23 13.98 -10.48
C LEU A 118 -1.18 14.07 -12.01
N LEU A 119 -0.28 13.33 -12.66
CA LEU A 119 -0.25 13.22 -14.12
C LEU A 119 -1.53 12.56 -14.66
N VAL A 120 -1.94 11.44 -14.06
CA VAL A 120 -3.16 10.71 -14.40
C VAL A 120 -4.42 11.55 -14.15
N HIS A 121 -4.40 12.45 -13.16
CA HIS A 121 -5.51 13.34 -12.87
C HIS A 121 -5.87 14.28 -14.04
N ASN A 122 -4.90 14.61 -14.90
CA ASN A 122 -5.14 15.47 -16.07
C ASN A 122 -5.73 14.69 -17.27
N LEU A 123 -5.88 13.37 -17.17
CA LEU A 123 -6.48 12.56 -18.23
C LEU A 123 -8.00 12.66 -18.20
N THR A 124 -8.59 12.75 -19.40
CA THR A 124 -10.04 12.69 -19.57
C THR A 124 -10.56 11.28 -19.29
N GLN A 125 -11.82 11.17 -18.87
CA GLN A 125 -12.51 9.88 -18.90
C GLN A 125 -12.61 9.40 -20.35
N PRO A 126 -12.47 8.10 -20.63
CA PRO A 126 -12.40 6.96 -19.70
C PRO A 126 -10.97 6.56 -19.26
N TRP A 127 -9.93 7.22 -19.77
CA TRP A 127 -8.52 6.82 -19.55
C TRP A 127 -8.08 6.90 -18.10
N ARG A 128 -8.51 7.95 -17.40
CA ARG A 128 -8.27 8.08 -15.97
C ARG A 128 -8.85 6.90 -15.20
N GLY A 129 -10.10 6.54 -15.48
CA GLY A 129 -10.77 5.42 -14.83
C GLY A 129 -10.10 4.06 -15.07
N ILE A 130 -9.47 3.87 -16.24
CA ILE A 130 -8.69 2.66 -16.57
C ILE A 130 -7.44 2.52 -15.69
N ILE A 131 -6.70 3.61 -15.50
CA ILE A 131 -5.48 3.59 -14.71
C ILE A 131 -5.83 3.47 -13.22
N ASP A 132 -6.82 4.24 -12.77
CA ASP A 132 -7.32 4.19 -11.39
C ASP A 132 -7.87 2.79 -11.03
N ALA A 133 -8.47 2.06 -11.99
CA ALA A 133 -8.86 0.66 -11.80
C ALA A 133 -7.66 -0.25 -11.49
N GLY A 134 -6.57 -0.09 -12.23
CA GLY A 134 -5.32 -0.83 -12.03
C GLY A 134 -4.70 -0.57 -10.66
N VAL A 135 -4.61 0.71 -10.28
CA VAL A 135 -4.09 1.12 -8.96
C VAL A 135 -4.98 0.59 -7.84
N CYS A 136 -6.30 0.63 -7.98
CA CYS A 136 -7.24 0.02 -7.03
C CYS A 136 -6.96 -1.47 -6.82
N LEU A 137 -6.72 -2.21 -7.90
CA LEU A 137 -6.40 -3.64 -7.83
C LEU A 137 -5.06 -3.86 -7.10
N GLY A 138 -4.03 -3.07 -7.41
CA GLY A 138 -2.74 -3.11 -6.73
C GLY A 138 -2.85 -2.84 -5.23
N LEU A 139 -3.60 -1.80 -4.83
CA LEU A 139 -3.84 -1.45 -3.43
C LEU A 139 -4.65 -2.51 -2.69
N ALA A 140 -5.69 -3.08 -3.33
CA ALA A 140 -6.48 -4.16 -2.75
C ALA A 140 -5.62 -5.41 -2.51
N TRP A 141 -4.77 -5.76 -3.47
CA TRP A 141 -3.76 -6.80 -3.31
C TRP A 141 -2.77 -6.47 -2.17
N GLY A 142 -2.39 -5.21 -2.06
CA GLY A 142 -1.55 -4.71 -0.97
C GLY A 142 -2.17 -4.94 0.41
N ILE A 143 -3.46 -4.63 0.58
CA ILE A 143 -4.20 -4.91 1.82
C ILE A 143 -4.24 -6.40 2.14
N VAL A 144 -4.55 -7.25 1.16
CA VAL A 144 -4.63 -8.70 1.35
C VAL A 144 -3.26 -9.26 1.73
N SER A 145 -2.22 -8.93 0.97
CA SER A 145 -0.86 -9.40 1.25
C SER A 145 -0.35 -8.91 2.60
N LEU A 146 -0.58 -7.65 2.96
CA LEU A 146 -0.21 -7.10 4.26
C LEU A 146 -0.90 -7.85 5.40
N SER A 147 -2.19 -8.17 5.24
CA SER A 147 -2.96 -8.91 6.23
C SER A 147 -2.39 -10.32 6.44
N VAL A 148 -2.09 -11.03 5.33
CA VAL A 148 -1.48 -12.36 5.38
C VAL A 148 -0.11 -12.33 6.05
N PHE A 149 0.77 -11.40 5.64
CA PHE A 149 2.11 -11.30 6.22
C PHE A 149 2.08 -10.84 7.68
N THR A 150 1.16 -9.97 8.06
CA THR A 150 0.99 -9.56 9.47
C THR A 150 0.54 -10.76 10.30
N PHE A 151 -0.42 -11.55 9.81
CA PHE A 151 -0.83 -12.78 10.48
C PHE A 151 0.34 -13.77 10.63
N GLN A 152 1.10 -14.00 9.55
CA GLN A 152 2.30 -14.84 9.60
C GLN A 152 3.38 -14.31 10.55
N ALA A 153 3.54 -12.99 10.67
CA ALA A 153 4.53 -12.39 11.57
C ALA A 153 4.22 -12.64 13.04
N PHE A 154 2.95 -12.73 13.43
CA PHE A 154 2.54 -12.98 14.81
C PHE A 154 2.34 -14.47 15.15
N PHE A 155 1.86 -15.28 14.19
CA PHE A 155 1.50 -16.68 14.44
C PHE A 155 2.44 -17.72 13.80
N GLY A 156 3.34 -17.30 12.90
CA GLY A 156 4.28 -18.20 12.23
C GLY A 156 5.62 -18.35 12.97
N GLU A 157 6.10 -19.59 13.10
CA GLU A 157 7.36 -19.91 13.80
C GLU A 157 8.65 -19.46 13.09
N GLY A 158 8.55 -18.87 11.89
CA GLY A 158 9.71 -18.60 11.02
C GLY A 158 9.81 -17.19 10.43
N PHE A 159 9.20 -16.17 11.03
CA PHE A 159 9.23 -14.82 10.46
C PHE A 159 10.57 -14.10 10.71
N SER A 160 11.60 -14.47 9.96
CA SER A 160 12.98 -13.95 10.05
C SER A 160 13.24 -12.75 9.12
N HIS A 161 12.23 -11.90 8.89
CA HIS A 161 12.44 -10.65 8.15
C HIS A 161 12.99 -9.57 9.07
N SER A 162 14.15 -9.01 8.72
CA SER A 162 14.76 -7.91 9.46
C SER A 162 13.82 -6.71 9.52
N PRO A 163 13.55 -6.13 10.69
CA PRO A 163 12.76 -4.90 10.82
C PRO A 163 13.50 -3.66 10.28
N GLU A 164 14.80 -3.78 9.96
CA GLU A 164 15.68 -2.70 9.46
C GLU A 164 15.60 -1.43 10.33
N THR A 165 15.49 -1.63 11.64
CA THR A 165 15.62 -0.58 12.66
C THR A 165 17.11 -0.41 12.99
N PRO A 166 17.60 0.84 13.18
CA PRO A 166 18.98 1.10 13.59
C PRO A 166 19.30 0.49 14.96
#